data_AF-A0ABD6QDV1-F1
#
_entry.id   AF-A0ABD6QDV1-F1
#
_cell.length_a   1.000
_cell.length_b   1.000
_cell.length_c   1.000
_cell.angle_alpha   90.00
_cell.angle_beta   90.00
_cell.angle_gamma   90.00
#
_symmetry.space_group_name_H-M   'P 1'
#
loop_
_entity.id
_entity.type
_entity.pdbx_description
1 polymer ?
#
loop_
_entity_poly.entity_id
_entity_poly.type
_entity_poly.pdbx_seq_one_letter_code
_entity_poly.pdbx_strand_id
1 'polypeptide(L)'
;MVAATLVVVLGLVSLVHVLYTGFGPVPDRAERQLGFLDEALSSGRDSEMQGLFPEGEYFTRVLTGLAEAQVAAQLGAGARSARYLDRARARLAATETPESVAVFGRGMIPQHGIFAAGWSLALAVAIARASDSDADRAAVRDRAGVVHSALGRPDSPFPASYPGQFWPCDSVVAAGALAQAISLLDLPWRQDLADWRERALAAADPDTGLLPHQVDVRADALTGPRGSSQAIVQTFWPSIDAVVGIKDDQWQRFSERFVTTKAGLAGILEYPSGTDGDADVDSGPLIFGVSLSASAVGLAAARANGDRDLAGRLTRQVELVGVPVGVRTTRYLFGVLPVADAFIAWARTVPANEVALNAGSGRSAWFVAWAVPPALLVAAGPMLWPRRRRRGKQGRTKTR
;
A
#
# COMPACT_ATOMS: atom_id res chain seq x y z
N MET A 1 14.83 -13.00 38.76
CA MET A 1 15.45 -11.71 38.41
C MET A 1 15.49 -11.52 36.92
N VAL A 2 16.22 -12.34 36.14
CA VAL A 2 16.33 -12.19 34.68
C VAL A 2 14.97 -12.07 33.97
N ALA A 3 14.02 -12.98 34.24
CA ALA A 3 12.68 -12.92 33.63
C ALA A 3 11.89 -11.65 34.03
N ALA A 4 11.93 -11.24 35.30
CA ALA A 4 11.27 -10.03 35.77
C ALA A 4 11.89 -8.77 35.15
N THR A 5 13.22 -8.71 35.05
CA THR A 5 13.93 -7.63 34.35
C THR A 5 13.56 -7.58 32.87
N LEU A 6 13.50 -8.74 32.19
CA LEU A 6 13.12 -8.82 30.78
C LEU A 6 11.69 -8.31 30.55
N VAL A 7 10.73 -8.69 31.40
CA VAL A 7 9.34 -8.22 31.32
C VAL A 7 9.26 -6.70 31.49
N VAL A 8 9.97 -6.12 32.46
CA VAL A 8 10.01 -4.66 32.66
C VAL A 8 10.62 -3.95 31.45
N VAL A 9 11.74 -4.45 30.93
CA VAL A 9 12.40 -3.86 29.77
C VAL A 9 11.52 -3.93 28.53
N LEU A 10 10.92 -5.08 28.24
CA LEU A 10 9.98 -5.22 27.13
C LEU A 10 8.75 -4.32 27.29
N GLY A 11 8.20 -4.23 28.49
CA GLY A 11 7.11 -3.31 28.82
C GLY A 11 7.48 -1.84 28.58
N LEU A 12 8.66 -1.40 29.04
CA LEU A 12 9.14 -0.03 28.85
C LEU A 12 9.40 0.29 27.39
N VAL A 13 10.08 -0.61 26.66
CA VAL A 13 10.33 -0.45 25.22
C VAL A 13 9.01 -0.36 24.45
N SER A 14 8.06 -1.23 24.77
CA SER A 14 6.73 -1.23 24.15
C SER A 14 5.94 0.04 24.48
N LEU A 15 6.00 0.51 25.73
CA LEU A 15 5.34 1.75 26.17
C LEU A 15 5.90 2.98 25.44
N VAL A 16 7.23 3.10 25.38
CA VAL A 16 7.91 4.17 24.64
C VAL A 16 7.56 4.09 23.16
N HIS A 17 7.57 2.89 22.56
CA HIS A 17 7.20 2.68 21.16
C HIS A 17 5.78 3.15 20.86
N VAL A 18 4.79 2.76 21.67
CA VAL A 18 3.37 3.15 21.49
C VAL A 18 3.22 4.66 21.60
N LEU A 19 3.78 5.29 22.64
CA LEU A 19 3.66 6.73 22.86
C LEU A 19 4.40 7.54 21.78
N TYR A 20 5.60 7.11 21.38
CA TYR A 20 6.35 7.75 20.29
C TYR A 20 5.61 7.63 18.96
N THR A 21 5.05 6.45 18.66
CA THR A 21 4.24 6.23 17.45
C THR A 21 2.98 7.10 17.44
N GLY A 22 2.32 7.24 18.59
CA GLY A 22 1.08 8.01 18.71
C GLY A 22 1.28 9.53 18.66
N PHE A 23 2.34 10.05 19.29
CA PHE A 23 2.51 11.49 19.52
C PHE A 23 3.74 12.11 18.85
N GLY A 24 4.74 11.31 18.51
CA GLY A 24 5.96 11.74 17.83
C GLY A 24 5.74 12.17 16.37
N PRO A 25 6.82 12.59 15.69
CA PRO A 25 6.78 12.82 14.24
C PRO A 25 6.40 11.53 13.51
N VAL A 26 5.74 11.66 12.36
CA VAL A 26 5.43 10.51 11.51
C VAL A 26 6.75 9.89 11.06
N PRO A 27 7.00 8.58 11.30
CA PRO A 27 8.26 7.97 10.91
C PRO A 27 8.41 7.97 9.39
N ASP A 28 9.54 8.46 8.91
CA ASP A 28 9.99 8.18 7.55
C ASP A 28 10.96 6.99 7.59
N ARG A 29 10.57 5.89 6.94
CA ARG A 29 11.39 4.69 6.82
C ARG A 29 11.48 4.16 5.40
N ALA A 30 11.08 4.94 4.40
CA ALA A 30 11.04 4.49 3.00
C ALA A 30 12.37 3.89 2.58
N GLU A 31 13.47 4.65 2.74
CA GLU A 31 14.80 4.19 2.34
C GLU A 31 15.29 2.96 3.12
N ARG A 32 14.92 2.85 4.41
CA ARG A 32 15.28 1.68 5.24
C ARG A 32 14.51 0.43 4.82
N GLN A 33 13.25 0.56 4.43
CA GLN A 33 12.47 -0.55 3.87
C GLN A 33 13.01 -0.98 2.51
N LEU A 34 13.34 -0.01 1.64
CA LEU A 34 13.97 -0.29 0.35
C LEU A 34 15.30 -1.04 0.51
N GLY A 35 16.09 -0.74 1.55
CA GLY A 35 17.29 -1.52 1.85
C GLY A 35 17.01 -2.99 2.16
N PHE A 36 15.91 -3.31 2.87
CA PHE A 36 15.48 -4.69 3.12
C PHE A 36 14.93 -5.35 1.85
N LEU A 37 14.09 -4.64 1.10
CA LEU A 37 13.48 -5.16 -0.13
C LEU A 37 14.52 -5.47 -1.20
N ASP A 38 15.56 -4.63 -1.32
CA ASP A 38 16.69 -4.87 -2.23
C ASP A 38 17.43 -6.18 -1.89
N GLU A 39 17.69 -6.42 -0.60
CA GLU A 39 18.30 -7.67 -0.11
C GLU A 39 17.38 -8.88 -0.37
N ALA A 40 16.09 -8.76 -0.09
CA ALA A 40 15.10 -9.82 -0.32
C ALA A 40 14.98 -10.19 -1.80
N LEU A 41 14.92 -9.19 -2.69
CA LEU A 41 14.87 -9.39 -4.14
C LEU A 41 16.18 -10.00 -4.67
N SER A 42 17.34 -9.57 -4.15
CA SER A 42 18.63 -10.14 -4.57
C SER A 42 18.82 -11.61 -4.19
N SER A 43 18.04 -12.09 -3.21
CA SER A 43 18.05 -13.48 -2.74
C SER A 43 16.90 -14.32 -3.31
N GLY A 44 16.12 -13.80 -4.26
CA GLY A 44 15.05 -14.54 -4.94
C GLY A 44 13.77 -14.72 -4.12
N ARG A 45 13.59 -13.95 -3.03
CA ARG A 45 12.42 -14.08 -2.14
C ARG A 45 11.13 -13.55 -2.76
N ASP A 46 11.21 -12.81 -3.85
CA ASP A 46 10.07 -12.46 -4.69
C ASP A 46 9.45 -13.68 -5.38
N SER A 47 10.27 -14.61 -5.89
CA SER A 47 9.74 -15.86 -6.46
C SER A 47 9.09 -16.75 -5.40
N GLU A 48 9.52 -16.67 -4.13
CA GLU A 48 8.81 -17.32 -3.01
C GLU A 48 7.39 -16.74 -2.83
N MET A 49 7.22 -15.43 -3.05
CA MET A 49 5.91 -14.77 -2.92
C MET A 49 4.93 -15.21 -4.01
N GLN A 50 5.43 -15.60 -5.19
CA GLN A 50 4.60 -16.17 -6.27
C GLN A 50 3.86 -17.45 -5.84
N GLY A 51 4.41 -18.21 -4.89
CA GLY A 51 3.75 -19.40 -4.32
C GLY A 51 2.68 -19.08 -3.29
N LEU A 52 2.60 -17.84 -2.81
CA LEU A 52 1.64 -17.38 -1.80
C LEU A 52 0.52 -16.52 -2.40
N PHE A 53 0.82 -15.77 -3.45
CA PHE A 53 -0.09 -14.88 -4.15
C PHE A 53 0.09 -15.02 -5.67
N PRO A 54 -0.98 -15.03 -6.49
CA PRO A 54 -0.87 -15.21 -7.94
C PRO A 54 -0.02 -14.14 -8.63
N GLU A 55 0.14 -12.97 -8.02
CA GLU A 55 0.96 -11.85 -8.52
C GLU A 55 2.13 -11.54 -7.58
N GLY A 56 2.46 -12.43 -6.64
CA GLY A 56 3.36 -12.13 -5.52
C GLY A 56 4.75 -11.68 -5.95
N GLU A 57 5.35 -12.33 -6.94
CA GLU A 57 6.65 -11.92 -7.49
C GLU A 57 6.54 -10.55 -8.18
N TYR A 58 5.54 -10.42 -9.05
CA TYR A 58 5.32 -9.22 -9.84
C TYR A 58 5.07 -7.99 -8.96
N PHE A 59 4.17 -8.09 -7.97
CA PHE A 59 3.89 -7.01 -7.03
C PHE A 59 5.11 -6.65 -6.19
N THR A 60 5.86 -7.63 -5.70
CA THR A 60 7.07 -7.36 -4.91
C THR A 60 8.07 -6.54 -5.72
N ARG A 61 8.26 -6.85 -7.01
CA ARG A 61 9.15 -6.09 -7.91
C ARG A 61 8.61 -4.71 -8.25
N VAL A 62 7.37 -4.62 -8.76
CA VAL A 62 6.84 -3.36 -9.30
C VAL A 62 6.60 -2.32 -8.21
N LEU A 63 6.08 -2.72 -7.04
CA LEU A 63 5.83 -1.82 -5.92
C LEU A 63 7.14 -1.34 -5.28
N THR A 64 8.15 -2.21 -5.20
CA THR A 64 9.49 -1.80 -4.77
C THR A 64 10.07 -0.78 -5.76
N GLY A 65 10.02 -1.05 -7.07
CA GLY A 65 10.49 -0.11 -8.08
C GLY A 65 9.79 1.25 -8.04
N LEU A 66 8.47 1.25 -7.81
CA LEU A 66 7.68 2.48 -7.65
C LEU A 66 8.16 3.29 -6.44
N ALA A 67 8.38 2.63 -5.30
CA ALA A 67 8.91 3.27 -4.12
C ALA A 67 10.34 3.80 -4.32
N GLU A 68 11.20 3.06 -5.03
CA GLU A 68 12.56 3.51 -5.40
C GLU A 68 12.52 4.77 -6.27
N ALA A 69 11.69 4.78 -7.32
CA ALA A 69 11.55 5.95 -8.19
C ALA A 69 11.00 7.19 -7.45
N GLN A 70 10.03 6.99 -6.54
CA GLN A 70 9.47 8.08 -5.74
C GLN A 70 10.46 8.62 -4.71
N VAL A 71 11.26 7.76 -4.07
CA VAL A 71 12.38 8.20 -3.22
C VAL A 71 13.42 8.97 -4.04
N ALA A 72 13.75 8.50 -5.25
CA ALA A 72 14.67 9.20 -6.13
C ALA A 72 14.19 10.62 -6.48
N ALA A 73 12.89 10.78 -6.76
CA ALA A 73 12.28 12.09 -7.00
C ALA A 73 12.39 13.01 -5.78
N GLN A 74 12.13 12.49 -4.56
CA GLN A 74 12.21 13.28 -3.31
C GLN A 74 13.63 13.74 -2.98
N LEU A 75 14.64 12.92 -3.31
CA LEU A 75 16.05 13.25 -3.08
C LEU A 75 16.58 14.31 -4.05
N GLY A 76 15.93 14.50 -5.20
CA GLY A 76 16.42 15.37 -6.28
C GLY A 76 17.69 14.81 -6.95
N ALA A 77 18.29 15.61 -7.85
CA ALA A 77 19.45 15.18 -8.64
C ALA A 77 20.68 14.87 -7.77
N GLY A 78 21.29 13.69 -7.97
CA GLY A 78 22.53 13.31 -7.28
C GLY A 78 22.80 11.81 -7.31
N ALA A 79 24.00 11.41 -6.87
CA ALA A 79 24.46 10.02 -6.92
C ALA A 79 23.55 9.05 -6.14
N ARG A 80 22.94 9.50 -5.04
CA ARG A 80 22.01 8.68 -4.24
C ARG A 80 20.69 8.44 -4.98
N SER A 81 20.13 9.47 -5.60
CA SER A 81 18.92 9.35 -6.44
C SER A 81 19.17 8.48 -7.67
N ALA A 82 20.31 8.65 -8.34
CA ALA A 82 20.70 7.82 -9.48
C ALA A 82 20.72 6.32 -9.15
N ARG A 83 21.24 5.93 -7.97
CA ARG A 83 21.23 4.52 -7.53
C ARG A 83 19.82 3.95 -7.35
N TYR A 84 18.87 4.75 -6.86
CA TYR A 84 17.48 4.31 -6.76
C TYR A 84 16.82 4.20 -8.13
N LEU A 85 17.12 5.11 -9.06
CA LEU A 85 16.62 5.03 -10.44
C LEU A 85 17.15 3.79 -11.18
N ASP A 86 18.44 3.47 -11.01
CA ASP A 86 19.03 2.28 -11.63
C ASP A 86 18.36 0.99 -11.13
N ARG A 87 18.04 0.93 -9.84
CA ARG A 87 17.28 -0.18 -9.27
C ARG A 87 15.85 -0.22 -9.82
N ALA A 88 15.15 0.91 -9.84
CA ALA A 88 13.79 0.98 -10.36
C ALA A 88 13.72 0.53 -11.83
N ARG A 89 14.68 0.93 -12.68
CA ARG A 89 14.81 0.44 -14.06
C ARG A 89 15.06 -1.07 -14.13
N ALA A 90 15.95 -1.59 -13.28
CA ALA A 90 16.17 -3.02 -13.18
C ALA A 90 14.91 -3.78 -12.73
N ARG A 91 14.10 -3.22 -11.81
CA ARG A 91 12.81 -3.79 -11.40
C ARG A 91 11.82 -3.81 -12.56
N LEU A 92 11.71 -2.72 -13.32
CA LEU A 92 10.85 -2.64 -14.50
C LEU A 92 11.22 -3.73 -15.52
N ALA A 93 12.51 -3.85 -15.86
CA ALA A 93 12.97 -4.90 -16.76
C ALA A 93 12.67 -6.31 -16.23
N ALA A 94 12.82 -6.53 -14.93
CA ALA A 94 12.54 -7.82 -14.29
C ALA A 94 11.04 -8.17 -14.24
N THR A 95 10.13 -7.19 -14.30
CA THR A 95 8.67 -7.44 -14.39
C THR A 95 8.21 -7.78 -15.80
N GLU A 96 9.06 -7.59 -16.80
CA GLU A 96 8.71 -7.76 -18.22
C GLU A 96 9.39 -8.97 -18.87
N THR A 97 10.07 -9.80 -18.07
CA THR A 97 10.64 -11.05 -18.59
C THR A 97 9.51 -12.02 -18.96
N PRO A 98 9.73 -12.91 -19.96
CA PRO A 98 8.73 -13.91 -20.34
C PRO A 98 8.22 -14.75 -19.17
N GLU A 99 9.08 -15.06 -18.20
CA GLU A 99 8.75 -15.82 -16.99
C GLU A 99 7.82 -15.02 -16.08
N SER A 100 8.15 -13.74 -15.84
CA SER A 100 7.38 -12.87 -14.94
C SER A 100 5.98 -12.59 -15.49
N VAL A 101 5.83 -12.43 -16.81
CA VAL A 101 4.53 -12.16 -17.43
C VAL A 101 3.72 -13.41 -17.78
N ALA A 102 4.31 -14.61 -17.69
CA ALA A 102 3.64 -15.86 -18.07
C ALA A 102 2.39 -16.14 -17.24
N VAL A 103 2.41 -15.79 -15.95
CA VAL A 103 1.31 -16.03 -15.00
C VAL A 103 0.01 -15.33 -15.37
N PHE A 104 0.11 -14.19 -16.07
CA PHE A 104 -1.06 -13.43 -16.53
C PHE A 104 -1.73 -14.04 -17.76
N GLY A 105 -1.13 -15.05 -18.41
CA GLY A 105 -1.68 -15.69 -19.60
C GLY A 105 -1.47 -14.89 -20.89
N ARG A 106 -2.04 -15.38 -22.00
CA ARG A 106 -1.85 -14.84 -23.37
C ARG A 106 -3.18 -14.81 -24.12
N GLY A 107 -3.18 -14.20 -25.32
CA GLY A 107 -4.36 -14.20 -26.21
C GLY A 107 -5.39 -13.11 -25.90
N MET A 108 -4.96 -12.05 -25.22
CA MET A 108 -5.77 -10.88 -24.88
C MET A 108 -5.07 -9.59 -25.31
N ILE A 109 -5.80 -8.48 -25.25
CA ILE A 109 -5.30 -7.15 -25.59
C ILE A 109 -5.39 -6.28 -24.32
N PRO A 110 -4.26 -5.78 -23.79
CA PRO A 110 -2.90 -6.01 -24.29
C PRO A 110 -2.43 -7.45 -23.99
N GLN A 111 -1.36 -7.88 -24.65
CA GLN A 111 -0.77 -9.19 -24.34
C GLN A 111 -0.36 -9.22 -22.85
N HIS A 112 -0.66 -10.31 -22.16
CA HIS A 112 -0.49 -10.43 -20.70
C HIS A 112 -1.40 -9.53 -19.84
N GLY A 113 -2.42 -8.92 -20.46
CA GLY A 113 -3.54 -8.31 -19.75
C GLY A 113 -3.28 -6.89 -19.27
N ILE A 114 -4.36 -6.17 -18.97
CA ILE A 114 -4.30 -4.75 -18.60
C ILE A 114 -3.61 -4.52 -17.25
N PHE A 115 -3.66 -5.50 -16.35
CA PHE A 115 -2.94 -5.48 -15.08
C PHE A 115 -1.45 -5.24 -15.28
N ALA A 116 -0.77 -6.13 -16.02
CA ALA A 116 0.68 -6.04 -16.22
C ALA A 116 1.06 -4.78 -17.02
N ALA A 117 0.26 -4.43 -18.03
CA ALA A 117 0.49 -3.23 -18.83
C ALA A 117 0.35 -1.94 -18.00
N GLY A 118 -0.68 -1.86 -17.15
CA GLY A 118 -0.95 -0.69 -16.30
C GLY A 118 0.12 -0.47 -15.24
N TRP A 119 0.49 -1.52 -14.51
CA TRP A 119 1.54 -1.44 -13.49
C TRP A 119 2.93 -1.17 -14.07
N SER A 120 3.27 -1.76 -15.22
CA SER A 120 4.51 -1.45 -15.94
C SER A 120 4.54 0.03 -16.38
N LEU A 121 3.44 0.55 -16.95
CA LEU A 121 3.35 1.97 -17.32
C LEU A 121 3.48 2.88 -16.08
N ALA A 122 2.83 2.52 -14.96
CA ALA A 122 2.93 3.29 -13.71
C ALA A 122 4.38 3.41 -13.23
N LEU A 123 5.15 2.31 -13.26
CA LEU A 123 6.56 2.31 -12.89
C LEU A 123 7.41 3.12 -13.89
N ALA A 124 7.20 2.95 -15.19
CA ALA A 124 7.91 3.72 -16.20
C ALA A 124 7.69 5.23 -16.03
N VAL A 125 6.46 5.66 -15.76
CA VAL A 125 6.12 7.06 -15.50
C VAL A 125 6.80 7.58 -14.23
N ALA A 126 6.82 6.78 -13.15
CA ALA A 126 7.51 7.17 -11.92
C ALA A 126 9.02 7.36 -12.15
N ILE A 127 9.67 6.46 -12.89
CA ILE A 127 11.08 6.58 -13.28
C ILE A 127 11.31 7.85 -14.09
N ALA A 128 10.51 8.08 -15.14
CA ALA A 128 10.67 9.21 -16.05
C ALA A 128 10.37 10.58 -15.40
N ARG A 129 9.58 10.63 -14.31
CA ARG A 129 9.39 11.85 -13.51
C ARG A 129 10.57 12.15 -12.61
N ALA A 130 11.26 11.11 -12.15
CA ALA A 130 12.42 11.23 -11.27
C ALA A 130 13.74 11.37 -12.05
N SER A 131 13.72 11.12 -13.36
CA SER A 131 14.86 11.24 -14.26
C SER A 131 14.66 12.34 -15.30
N ASP A 132 15.76 12.75 -15.95
CA ASP A 132 15.75 13.65 -17.11
C ASP A 132 16.16 12.91 -18.39
N SER A 133 15.88 11.61 -18.45
CA SER A 133 16.35 10.72 -19.51
C SER A 133 15.33 10.63 -20.66
N ASP A 134 15.76 10.97 -21.87
CA ASP A 134 14.96 10.77 -23.09
C ASP A 134 14.59 9.30 -23.31
N ALA A 135 15.46 8.37 -22.90
CA ALA A 135 15.17 6.94 -22.97
C ALA A 135 14.03 6.53 -22.03
N ASP A 136 13.98 7.09 -20.82
CA ASP A 136 12.88 6.83 -19.88
C ASP A 136 11.57 7.43 -20.40
N ARG A 137 11.61 8.63 -21.01
CA ARG A 137 10.45 9.25 -21.67
C ARG A 137 9.95 8.45 -22.88
N ALA A 138 10.86 7.90 -23.69
CA ALA A 138 10.51 7.01 -24.79
C ALA A 138 9.84 5.72 -24.29
N ALA A 139 10.41 5.11 -23.24
CA ALA A 139 9.84 3.93 -22.60
C ALA A 139 8.41 4.15 -22.06
N VAL A 140 8.11 5.36 -21.54
CA VAL A 140 6.75 5.76 -21.17
C VAL A 140 5.85 5.87 -22.40
N ARG A 141 6.30 6.53 -23.48
CA ARG A 141 5.50 6.71 -24.70
C ARG A 141 5.06 5.37 -25.30
N ASP A 142 5.97 4.41 -25.38
CA ASP A 142 5.68 3.09 -25.96
C ASP A 142 4.62 2.34 -25.13
N ARG A 143 4.79 2.30 -23.80
CA ARG A 143 3.82 1.66 -22.89
C ARG A 143 2.48 2.39 -22.87
N ALA A 144 2.50 3.71 -22.94
CA ALA A 144 1.28 4.52 -22.98
C ALA A 144 0.47 4.24 -24.25
N GLY A 145 1.12 4.03 -25.40
CA GLY A 145 0.45 3.64 -26.63
C GLY A 145 -0.27 2.28 -26.54
N VAL A 146 0.35 1.30 -25.86
CA VAL A 146 -0.26 -0.02 -25.61
C VAL A 146 -1.49 0.11 -24.71
N VAL A 147 -1.37 0.84 -23.60
CA VAL A 147 -2.47 1.05 -22.65
C VAL A 147 -3.61 1.84 -23.28
N HIS A 148 -3.31 2.94 -23.99
CA HIS A 148 -4.29 3.77 -24.70
C HIS A 148 -5.09 2.93 -25.72
N SER A 149 -4.39 2.13 -26.53
CA SER A 149 -5.04 1.24 -27.51
C SER A 149 -5.97 0.23 -26.86
N ALA A 150 -5.62 -0.29 -25.68
CA ALA A 150 -6.45 -1.25 -24.96
C ALA A 150 -7.71 -0.59 -24.35
N LEU A 151 -7.55 0.55 -23.68
CA LEU A 151 -8.65 1.28 -23.04
C LEU A 151 -9.62 1.91 -24.06
N GLY A 152 -9.14 2.25 -25.25
CA GLY A 152 -9.92 2.83 -26.35
C GLY A 152 -10.87 1.86 -27.06
N ARG A 153 -10.90 0.58 -26.67
CA ARG A 153 -11.81 -0.40 -27.28
C ARG A 153 -13.28 -0.07 -26.98
N PRO A 154 -14.20 -0.21 -27.96
CA PRO A 154 -15.60 0.19 -27.80
C PRO A 154 -16.44 -0.80 -26.97
N ASP A 155 -16.08 -2.09 -26.98
CA ASP A 155 -16.93 -3.16 -26.43
C ASP A 155 -17.09 -3.08 -24.91
N SER A 156 -16.04 -2.66 -24.20
CA SER A 156 -16.02 -2.51 -22.75
C SER A 156 -14.93 -1.51 -22.34
N PRO A 157 -15.15 -0.67 -21.31
CA PRO A 157 -14.10 0.17 -20.73
C PRO A 157 -13.05 -0.64 -19.94
N PHE A 158 -13.27 -1.92 -19.67
CA PHE A 158 -12.39 -2.74 -18.85
C PHE A 158 -11.79 -3.87 -19.69
N PRO A 159 -10.57 -3.72 -20.23
CA PRO A 159 -9.89 -4.82 -20.90
C PRO A 159 -9.57 -5.96 -19.92
N ALA A 160 -9.35 -7.16 -20.44
CA ALA A 160 -9.07 -8.33 -19.62
C ALA A 160 -7.75 -8.16 -18.84
N SER A 161 -7.75 -8.47 -17.55
CA SER A 161 -6.52 -8.58 -16.75
C SER A 161 -5.91 -9.97 -16.85
N TYR A 162 -6.78 -11.00 -16.90
CA TYR A 162 -6.46 -12.40 -17.12
C TYR A 162 -7.40 -12.96 -18.20
N PRO A 163 -7.10 -14.12 -18.82
CA PRO A 163 -7.97 -14.70 -19.83
C PRO A 163 -9.41 -14.87 -19.32
N GLY A 164 -10.33 -14.10 -19.91
CA GLY A 164 -11.77 -14.12 -19.57
C GLY A 164 -12.14 -13.42 -18.25
N GLN A 165 -11.23 -12.68 -17.61
CA GLN A 165 -11.49 -12.01 -16.34
C GLN A 165 -11.22 -10.51 -16.44
N PHE A 166 -12.16 -9.71 -15.95
CA PHE A 166 -12.19 -8.26 -16.12
C PHE A 166 -12.31 -7.59 -14.74
N TRP A 167 -11.28 -6.84 -14.39
CA TRP A 167 -11.14 -6.21 -13.08
C TRP A 167 -11.06 -4.69 -13.27
N PRO A 168 -12.11 -3.93 -12.91
CA PRO A 168 -12.11 -2.48 -13.05
C PRO A 168 -10.93 -1.78 -12.38
N CYS A 169 -10.46 -2.27 -11.23
CA CYS A 169 -9.31 -1.67 -10.54
C CYS A 169 -8.04 -1.67 -11.41
N ASP A 170 -7.79 -2.72 -12.18
CA ASP A 170 -6.58 -2.83 -13.02
C ASP A 170 -6.64 -1.87 -14.20
N SER A 171 -7.84 -1.71 -14.76
CA SER A 171 -8.09 -0.72 -15.81
C SER A 171 -7.92 0.70 -15.27
N VAL A 172 -8.30 0.96 -14.01
CA VAL A 172 -8.06 2.26 -13.34
C VAL A 172 -6.57 2.51 -13.11
N VAL A 173 -5.79 1.50 -12.70
CA VAL A 173 -4.32 1.63 -12.60
C VAL A 173 -3.75 2.04 -13.96
N ALA A 174 -4.15 1.35 -15.02
CA ALA A 174 -3.70 1.64 -16.38
C ALA A 174 -4.13 3.05 -16.85
N ALA A 175 -5.39 3.43 -16.62
CA ALA A 175 -5.91 4.75 -16.97
C ALA A 175 -5.25 5.87 -16.18
N GLY A 176 -5.01 5.69 -14.88
CA GLY A 176 -4.29 6.65 -14.06
C GLY A 176 -2.81 6.77 -14.44
N ALA A 177 -2.15 5.67 -14.80
CA ALA A 177 -0.80 5.71 -15.33
C ALA A 177 -0.75 6.41 -16.70
N LEU A 178 -1.74 6.17 -17.56
CA LEU A 178 -1.92 6.86 -18.84
C LEU A 178 -2.15 8.36 -18.65
N ALA A 179 -2.99 8.75 -17.69
CA ALA A 179 -3.21 10.15 -17.33
C ALA A 179 -1.89 10.83 -16.94
N GLN A 180 -1.11 10.17 -16.09
CA GLN A 180 0.20 10.70 -15.69
C GLN A 180 1.19 10.77 -16.86
N ALA A 181 1.14 9.82 -17.81
CA ALA A 181 1.92 9.86 -19.06
C ALA A 181 1.48 11.00 -19.98
N ILE A 182 0.17 11.24 -20.14
CA ILE A 182 -0.40 12.37 -20.88
C ILE A 182 0.16 13.68 -20.32
N SER A 183 0.11 13.85 -19.00
CA SER A 183 0.64 15.06 -18.36
C SER A 183 2.16 15.19 -18.47
N LEU A 184 2.92 14.08 -18.43
CA LEU A 184 4.38 14.10 -18.45
C LEU A 184 4.97 14.40 -19.84
N LEU A 185 4.31 13.90 -20.89
CA LEU A 185 4.79 13.94 -22.27
C LEU A 185 3.94 14.81 -23.21
N ASP A 186 2.91 15.48 -22.68
CA ASP A 186 1.93 16.26 -23.43
C ASP A 186 1.27 15.44 -24.57
N LEU A 187 0.81 14.23 -24.25
CA LEU A 187 0.19 13.34 -25.23
C LEU A 187 -1.24 13.82 -25.57
N PRO A 188 -1.70 13.66 -26.83
CA PRO A 188 -2.95 14.27 -27.30
C PRO A 188 -4.22 13.50 -26.90
N TRP A 189 -4.18 12.64 -25.89
CA TRP A 189 -5.23 11.67 -25.56
C TRP A 189 -6.14 12.07 -24.40
N ARG A 190 -6.21 13.37 -24.09
CA ARG A 190 -7.07 13.88 -23.00
C ARG A 190 -8.54 13.54 -23.21
N GLN A 191 -9.04 13.71 -24.44
CA GLN A 191 -10.44 13.42 -24.76
C GLN A 191 -10.74 11.92 -24.67
N ASP A 192 -9.86 11.08 -25.23
CA ASP A 192 -10.03 9.62 -25.18
C ASP A 192 -10.09 9.10 -23.74
N LEU A 193 -9.29 9.68 -22.83
CA LEU A 193 -9.33 9.37 -21.40
C LEU A 193 -10.64 9.83 -20.74
N ALA A 194 -11.17 10.99 -21.15
CA ALA A 194 -12.47 11.48 -20.68
C ALA A 194 -13.61 10.56 -21.11
N ASP A 195 -13.61 10.12 -22.38
CA ASP A 195 -14.60 9.19 -22.93
C ASP A 195 -14.52 7.82 -22.26
N TRP A 196 -13.30 7.33 -21.97
CA TRP A 196 -13.10 6.12 -21.17
C TRP A 196 -13.68 6.28 -19.75
N ARG A 197 -13.42 7.41 -19.09
CA ARG A 197 -13.90 7.69 -17.73
C ARG A 197 -15.43 7.67 -17.68
N GLU A 198 -16.10 8.29 -18.64
CA GLU A 198 -17.57 8.28 -18.74
C GLU A 198 -18.11 6.84 -18.85
N ARG A 199 -17.55 6.03 -19.75
CA ARG A 199 -17.93 4.62 -19.89
C ARG A 199 -17.65 3.80 -18.63
N ALA A 200 -16.52 4.02 -17.98
CA ALA A 200 -16.18 3.32 -16.74
C ALA A 200 -17.20 3.65 -15.63
N LEU A 201 -17.58 4.92 -15.48
CA LEU A 201 -18.57 5.35 -14.49
C LEU A 201 -19.99 4.88 -14.80
N ALA A 202 -20.32 4.60 -16.07
CA ALA A 202 -21.59 3.99 -16.43
C ALA A 202 -21.75 2.56 -15.86
N ALA A 203 -20.64 1.89 -15.54
CA ALA A 203 -20.62 0.57 -14.90
C ALA A 203 -20.50 0.64 -13.37
N ALA A 204 -20.53 1.83 -12.77
CA ALA A 204 -20.46 1.99 -11.33
C ALA A 204 -21.70 1.38 -10.65
N ASP A 205 -21.49 0.81 -9.47
CA ASP A 205 -22.57 0.31 -8.63
C ASP A 205 -23.54 1.45 -8.28
N PRO A 206 -24.85 1.31 -8.53
CA PRO A 206 -25.80 2.42 -8.39
C PRO A 206 -26.00 2.86 -6.93
N ASP A 207 -25.77 1.98 -5.95
CA ASP A 207 -26.00 2.26 -4.53
C ASP A 207 -24.85 3.03 -3.88
N THR A 208 -23.63 2.83 -4.38
CA THR A 208 -22.41 3.46 -3.86
C THR A 208 -21.84 4.52 -4.81
N GLY A 209 -22.14 4.42 -6.11
CA GLY A 209 -21.48 5.15 -7.18
C GLY A 209 -20.02 4.76 -7.41
N LEU A 210 -19.56 3.65 -6.81
CA LEU A 210 -18.18 3.18 -6.89
C LEU A 210 -18.07 2.03 -7.91
N LEU A 211 -16.89 1.86 -8.50
CA LEU A 211 -16.67 0.77 -9.45
C LEU A 211 -16.80 -0.62 -8.77
N PRO A 212 -17.43 -1.59 -9.44
CA PRO A 212 -17.50 -2.97 -8.94
C PRO A 212 -16.11 -3.59 -8.85
N HIS A 213 -15.99 -4.65 -8.05
CA HIS A 213 -14.74 -5.40 -7.94
C HIS A 213 -14.45 -6.23 -9.20
N GLN A 214 -15.47 -6.87 -9.75
CA GLN A 214 -15.38 -7.66 -10.98
C GLN A 214 -16.58 -7.42 -11.89
N VAL A 215 -16.35 -7.44 -13.20
CA VAL A 215 -17.36 -7.29 -14.24
C VAL A 215 -17.26 -8.42 -15.26
N ASP A 216 -18.31 -8.59 -16.05
CA ASP A 216 -18.26 -9.46 -17.23
C ASP A 216 -17.67 -8.74 -18.47
N VAL A 217 -17.67 -9.43 -19.61
CA VAL A 217 -17.14 -8.90 -20.88
C VAL A 217 -17.88 -7.66 -21.40
N ARG A 218 -19.11 -7.41 -20.94
CA ARG A 218 -19.96 -6.27 -21.30
C ARG A 218 -19.89 -5.14 -20.27
N ALA A 219 -19.04 -5.28 -19.26
CA ALA A 219 -18.94 -4.39 -18.12
C ALA A 219 -20.15 -4.42 -17.17
N ASP A 220 -20.97 -5.47 -17.22
CA ASP A 220 -22.01 -5.70 -16.22
C ASP A 220 -21.36 -6.18 -14.92
N ALA A 221 -21.75 -5.60 -13.78
CA ALA A 221 -21.19 -5.94 -12.47
C ALA A 221 -21.49 -7.40 -12.08
N LEU A 222 -20.44 -8.19 -11.83
CA LEU A 222 -20.56 -9.54 -11.29
C LEU A 222 -20.52 -9.53 -9.75
N THR A 223 -19.83 -8.55 -9.19
CA THR A 223 -19.69 -8.35 -7.74
C THR A 223 -19.80 -6.86 -7.43
N GLY A 224 -20.22 -6.53 -6.20
CA GLY A 224 -20.22 -5.15 -5.72
C GLY A 224 -18.81 -4.58 -5.53
N PRO A 225 -18.69 -3.30 -5.15
CA PRO A 225 -17.40 -2.70 -4.83
C PRO A 225 -16.77 -3.38 -3.61
N ARG A 226 -15.45 -3.55 -3.64
CA ARG A 226 -14.65 -4.12 -2.54
C ARG A 226 -13.53 -3.19 -2.12
N GLY A 227 -13.20 -3.19 -0.83
CA GLY A 227 -12.20 -2.32 -0.22
C GLY A 227 -10.80 -2.51 -0.79
N SER A 228 -10.40 -3.76 -1.03
CA SER A 228 -9.14 -4.12 -1.69
C SER A 228 -8.96 -3.42 -3.05
N SER A 229 -9.94 -3.58 -3.95
CA SER A 229 -9.95 -2.89 -5.25
C SER A 229 -10.13 -1.39 -5.13
N GLN A 230 -11.03 -0.93 -4.28
CA GLN A 230 -11.33 0.49 -4.14
C GLN A 230 -10.13 1.28 -3.61
N ALA A 231 -9.35 0.73 -2.67
CA ALA A 231 -8.13 1.39 -2.22
C ALA A 231 -7.14 1.62 -3.38
N ILE A 232 -7.02 0.67 -4.31
CA ILE A 232 -6.21 0.84 -5.53
C ILE A 232 -6.85 1.89 -6.45
N VAL A 233 -8.15 1.78 -6.73
CA VAL A 233 -8.90 2.74 -7.57
C VAL A 233 -8.66 4.16 -7.09
N GLN A 234 -8.89 4.41 -5.80
CA GLN A 234 -8.76 5.73 -5.19
C GLN A 234 -7.31 6.25 -5.16
N THR A 235 -6.31 5.38 -5.32
CA THR A 235 -4.90 5.81 -5.45
C THR A 235 -4.62 6.43 -6.83
N PHE A 236 -5.23 5.89 -7.89
CA PHE A 236 -4.95 6.30 -9.27
C PHE A 236 -5.99 7.25 -9.86
N TRP A 237 -7.24 7.18 -9.40
CA TRP A 237 -8.36 8.00 -9.89
C TRP A 237 -8.09 9.51 -9.90
N PRO A 238 -7.45 10.12 -8.87
CA PRO A 238 -7.20 11.56 -8.87
C PRO A 238 -6.37 12.06 -10.06
N SER A 239 -5.50 11.21 -10.61
CA SER A 239 -4.70 11.57 -11.78
C SER A 239 -5.53 11.65 -13.07
N ILE A 240 -6.57 10.81 -13.16
CA ILE A 240 -7.51 10.80 -14.28
C ILE A 240 -8.32 12.09 -14.25
N ASP A 241 -8.89 12.42 -13.09
CA ASP A 241 -9.66 13.64 -12.87
C ASP A 241 -8.83 14.90 -13.13
N ALA A 242 -7.58 14.95 -12.67
CA ALA A 242 -6.67 16.07 -12.91
C ALA A 242 -6.39 16.30 -14.40
N VAL A 243 -6.23 15.22 -15.17
CA VAL A 243 -5.97 15.29 -16.62
C VAL A 243 -7.24 15.54 -17.41
N VAL A 244 -8.40 15.05 -16.99
CA VAL A 244 -9.67 15.38 -17.65
C VAL A 244 -10.14 16.80 -17.30
N GLY A 245 -9.74 17.33 -16.15
CA GLY A 245 -10.16 18.64 -15.64
C GLY A 245 -11.51 18.59 -14.93
N ILE A 246 -11.87 17.44 -14.36
CA ILE A 246 -13.10 17.23 -13.60
C ILE A 246 -12.75 17.11 -12.12
N LYS A 247 -13.65 17.60 -11.26
CA LYS A 247 -13.64 17.27 -9.84
C LYS A 247 -14.82 16.37 -9.55
N ASP A 248 -14.56 15.19 -9.01
CA ASP A 248 -15.60 14.32 -8.47
C ASP A 248 -15.45 14.09 -6.96
N ASP A 249 -16.43 13.36 -6.41
CA ASP A 249 -16.56 12.99 -5.01
C ASP A 249 -16.28 11.49 -4.78
N GLN A 250 -15.53 10.83 -5.68
CA GLN A 250 -15.21 9.39 -5.55
C GLN A 250 -14.54 9.06 -4.22
N TRP A 251 -13.62 9.92 -3.76
CA TRP A 251 -12.98 9.76 -2.45
C TRP A 251 -13.97 9.87 -1.29
N GLN A 252 -14.95 10.79 -1.38
CA GLN A 252 -15.96 10.95 -0.34
C GLN A 252 -16.85 9.71 -0.27
N ARG A 253 -17.36 9.23 -1.42
CA ARG A 253 -18.17 8.01 -1.51
C ARG A 253 -17.43 6.79 -0.97
N PHE A 254 -16.14 6.65 -1.31
CA PHE A 254 -15.30 5.58 -0.77
C PHE A 254 -15.12 5.71 0.74
N SER A 255 -14.70 6.88 1.23
CA SER A 255 -14.37 7.05 2.64
C SER A 255 -15.59 6.88 3.55
N GLU A 256 -16.76 7.36 3.15
CA GLU A 256 -18.01 7.19 3.91
C GLU A 256 -18.45 5.71 4.01
N ARG A 257 -18.18 4.90 2.98
CA ARG A 257 -18.63 3.50 2.94
C ARG A 257 -17.59 2.51 3.43
N PHE A 258 -16.29 2.78 3.28
CA PHE A 258 -15.24 1.80 3.52
C PHE A 258 -14.30 2.17 4.68
N VAL A 259 -14.13 3.45 5.02
CA VAL A 259 -13.26 3.83 6.13
C VAL A 259 -14.00 3.62 7.45
N THR A 260 -13.42 2.81 8.33
CA THR A 260 -13.98 2.49 9.63
C THR A 260 -12.98 2.79 10.74
N THR A 261 -13.46 2.85 11.99
CA THR A 261 -12.60 2.88 13.17
C THR A 261 -13.04 1.79 14.14
N LYS A 262 -12.11 0.89 14.48
CA LYS A 262 -12.32 -0.21 15.43
C LYS A 262 -11.22 -0.18 16.48
N ALA A 263 -11.58 -0.20 17.77
CA ALA A 263 -10.63 -0.08 18.89
C ALA A 263 -9.65 1.12 18.77
N GLY A 264 -10.12 2.23 18.19
CA GLY A 264 -9.32 3.43 17.97
C GLY A 264 -8.33 3.36 16.80
N LEU A 265 -8.31 2.25 16.07
CA LEU A 265 -7.53 2.04 14.85
C LEU A 265 -8.42 2.28 13.63
N ALA A 266 -7.89 3.00 12.66
CA ALA A 266 -8.56 3.26 11.39
C ALA A 266 -8.26 2.10 10.43
N GLY A 267 -9.24 1.69 9.64
CA GLY A 267 -9.05 0.63 8.66
C GLY A 267 -10.01 0.78 7.50
N ILE A 268 -9.74 0.01 6.45
CA ILE A 268 -10.59 -0.11 5.28
C ILE A 268 -11.35 -1.43 5.40
N LEU A 269 -12.69 -1.36 5.38
CA LEU A 269 -13.55 -2.53 5.30
C LEU A 269 -13.36 -3.23 3.96
N GLU A 270 -13.54 -4.54 3.90
CA GLU A 270 -13.53 -5.24 2.62
C GLU A 270 -14.84 -5.07 1.85
N TYR A 271 -15.96 -5.03 2.56
CA TYR A 271 -17.29 -4.81 2.00
C TYR A 271 -17.80 -3.45 2.49
N PRO A 272 -18.62 -2.73 1.70
CA PRO A 272 -19.14 -1.44 2.10
C PRO A 272 -19.94 -1.55 3.39
N SER A 273 -19.91 -0.50 4.21
CA SER A 273 -20.60 -0.43 5.50
C SER A 273 -22.06 -0.85 5.39
N GLY A 274 -22.49 -1.80 6.22
CA GLY A 274 -23.84 -2.37 6.18
C GLY A 274 -23.96 -3.63 5.34
N THR A 275 -22.88 -4.08 4.69
CA THR A 275 -22.78 -5.36 4.01
C THR A 275 -21.59 -6.15 4.57
N ASP A 276 -21.72 -7.48 4.59
CA ASP A 276 -20.70 -8.41 5.05
C ASP A 276 -20.40 -9.44 3.94
N GLY A 277 -19.23 -10.06 4.01
CA GLY A 277 -18.83 -11.15 3.12
C GLY A 277 -17.52 -11.80 3.56
N ASP A 278 -17.12 -12.82 2.81
CA ASP A 278 -15.96 -13.64 3.17
C ASP A 278 -14.63 -13.00 2.77
N ALA A 279 -13.57 -13.40 3.48
CA ALA A 279 -12.20 -13.06 3.16
C ALA A 279 -11.69 -13.90 1.98
N ASP A 280 -10.80 -13.34 1.17
CA ASP A 280 -10.08 -14.05 0.12
C ASP A 280 -8.62 -13.58 0.01
N VAL A 281 -7.97 -13.96 -1.09
CA VAL A 281 -6.57 -13.64 -1.35
C VAL A 281 -6.31 -12.14 -1.45
N ASP A 282 -7.26 -11.37 -1.98
CA ASP A 282 -7.12 -9.92 -2.20
C ASP A 282 -7.32 -9.14 -0.91
N SER A 283 -8.30 -9.56 -0.10
CA SER A 283 -8.58 -8.91 1.18
C SER A 283 -7.58 -9.28 2.27
N GLY A 284 -6.93 -10.44 2.15
CA GLY A 284 -6.24 -11.08 3.26
C GLY A 284 -7.19 -11.36 4.43
N PRO A 285 -6.65 -11.63 5.64
CA PRO A 285 -7.50 -11.91 6.80
C PRO A 285 -8.31 -10.69 7.21
N LEU A 286 -9.62 -10.89 7.42
CA LEU A 286 -10.54 -9.85 7.91
C LEU A 286 -10.61 -9.83 9.44
N ILE A 287 -10.36 -8.66 10.03
CA ILE A 287 -10.51 -8.44 11.48
C ILE A 287 -11.67 -7.46 11.70
N PHE A 288 -12.82 -7.97 12.16
CA PHE A 288 -14.07 -7.18 12.25
C PHE A 288 -14.48 -6.53 10.91
N GLY A 289 -14.30 -7.25 9.81
CA GLY A 289 -14.57 -6.78 8.44
C GLY A 289 -13.47 -5.89 7.83
N VAL A 290 -12.45 -5.51 8.61
CA VAL A 290 -11.31 -4.71 8.13
C VAL A 290 -10.33 -5.60 7.38
N SER A 291 -10.02 -5.24 6.13
CA SER A 291 -8.95 -5.84 5.35
C SER A 291 -7.61 -5.15 5.67
N LEU A 292 -6.61 -5.95 6.05
CA LEU A 292 -5.27 -5.45 6.32
C LEU A 292 -4.55 -5.01 5.04
N SER A 293 -4.75 -5.72 3.92
CA SER A 293 -4.18 -5.35 2.61
C SER A 293 -4.81 -4.05 2.11
N ALA A 294 -6.14 -3.94 2.14
CA ALA A 294 -6.86 -2.73 1.77
C ALA A 294 -6.48 -1.54 2.66
N SER A 295 -6.20 -1.77 3.95
CA SER A 295 -5.73 -0.71 4.86
C SER A 295 -4.31 -0.25 4.56
N ALA A 296 -3.41 -1.16 4.16
CA ALA A 296 -2.07 -0.79 3.73
C ALA A 296 -2.10 0.05 2.43
N VAL A 297 -2.90 -0.37 1.45
CA VAL A 297 -3.12 0.40 0.21
C VAL A 297 -3.93 1.68 0.47
N GLY A 298 -4.83 1.68 1.44
CA GLY A 298 -5.62 2.84 1.84
C GLY A 298 -4.76 4.03 2.28
N LEU A 299 -3.52 3.79 2.74
CA LEU A 299 -2.54 4.85 2.95
C LEU A 299 -2.17 5.55 1.64
N ALA A 300 -1.93 4.80 0.57
CA ALA A 300 -1.65 5.33 -0.76
C ALA A 300 -2.83 6.18 -1.26
N ALA A 301 -4.05 5.65 -1.11
CA ALA A 301 -5.28 6.30 -1.50
C ALA A 301 -5.51 7.62 -0.74
N ALA A 302 -5.35 7.60 0.58
CA ALA A 302 -5.48 8.80 1.42
C ALA A 302 -4.46 9.88 1.02
N ARG A 303 -3.23 9.49 0.70
CA ARG A 303 -2.19 10.42 0.21
C ARG A 303 -2.56 11.00 -1.15
N ALA A 304 -2.94 10.16 -2.12
CA ALA A 304 -3.32 10.59 -3.46
C ALA A 304 -4.52 11.55 -3.49
N ASN A 305 -5.42 11.44 -2.51
CA ASN A 305 -6.58 12.33 -2.36
C ASN A 305 -6.34 13.52 -1.43
N GLY A 306 -5.21 13.60 -0.73
CA GLY A 306 -4.91 14.70 0.18
C GLY A 306 -5.57 14.59 1.56
N ASP A 307 -6.08 13.40 1.94
CA ASP A 307 -6.56 13.11 3.29
C ASP A 307 -5.39 12.87 4.25
N ARG A 308 -4.86 13.98 4.79
CA ARG A 308 -3.67 13.96 5.65
C ARG A 308 -3.93 13.27 6.98
N ASP A 309 -5.15 13.35 7.52
CA ASP A 309 -5.52 12.70 8.77
C ASP A 309 -5.53 11.19 8.65
N LEU A 310 -6.24 10.64 7.65
CA LEU A 310 -6.29 9.19 7.44
C LEU A 310 -4.90 8.64 7.08
N ALA A 311 -4.16 9.33 6.21
CA ALA A 311 -2.79 8.95 5.87
C ALA A 311 -1.88 8.92 7.12
N GLY A 312 -1.99 9.94 7.99
CA GLY A 312 -1.28 9.99 9.26
C GLY A 312 -1.68 8.85 10.20
N ARG A 313 -2.97 8.54 10.30
CA ARG A 313 -3.50 7.45 11.13
C ARG A 313 -2.97 6.10 10.65
N LEU A 314 -3.12 5.78 9.37
CA LEU A 314 -2.69 4.50 8.79
C LEU A 314 -1.16 4.32 8.90
N THR A 315 -0.37 5.38 8.66
CA THR A 315 1.08 5.32 8.82
C THR A 315 1.48 4.97 10.26
N ARG A 316 0.87 5.61 11.27
CA ARG A 316 1.16 5.33 12.68
C ARG A 316 0.70 3.92 13.07
N GLN A 317 -0.37 3.42 12.49
CA GLN A 317 -0.90 2.09 12.81
C GLN A 317 -0.04 0.98 12.23
N VAL A 318 0.54 1.18 11.04
CA VAL A 318 1.57 0.27 10.49
C VAL A 318 2.78 0.18 11.43
N GLU A 319 3.21 1.30 12.01
CA GLU A 319 4.30 1.34 13.00
C GLU A 319 3.93 0.66 14.33
N LEU A 320 2.66 0.79 14.75
CA LEU A 320 2.16 0.18 15.98
C LEU A 320 2.02 -1.34 15.85
N VAL A 321 1.36 -1.81 14.80
CA VAL A 321 0.93 -3.21 14.63
C VAL A 321 1.97 -4.05 13.89
N GLY A 322 2.66 -3.47 12.91
CA GLY A 322 3.60 -4.21 12.07
C GLY A 322 4.97 -4.46 12.72
N VAL A 323 5.19 -4.00 13.95
CA VAL A 323 6.39 -4.24 14.79
C VAL A 323 7.69 -4.11 13.97
N PRO A 324 8.07 -2.89 13.56
CA PRO A 324 9.19 -2.71 12.65
C PRO A 324 10.53 -3.08 13.32
N VAL A 325 11.30 -3.95 12.68
CA VAL A 325 12.59 -4.44 13.19
C VAL A 325 13.74 -3.98 12.28
N GLY A 326 14.86 -3.59 12.90
CA GLY A 326 16.12 -3.29 12.23
C GLY A 326 16.55 -1.83 12.31
N VAL A 327 17.86 -1.62 12.35
CA VAL A 327 18.48 -0.28 12.51
C VAL A 327 18.87 0.30 11.14
N ARG A 328 19.58 -0.49 10.31
CA ARG A 328 20.03 -0.09 8.96
C ARG A 328 18.96 -0.30 7.89
N THR A 329 18.29 -1.44 7.94
CA THR A 329 17.11 -1.75 7.14
C THR A 329 15.91 -1.90 8.08
N THR A 330 14.70 -1.69 7.57
CA THR A 330 13.48 -1.89 8.34
C THR A 330 12.60 -2.89 7.62
N ARG A 331 12.11 -3.88 8.36
CA ARG A 331 11.13 -4.87 7.90
C ARG A 331 9.98 -4.98 8.88
N TYR A 332 8.77 -5.22 8.39
CA TYR A 332 7.58 -5.41 9.21
C TYR A 332 7.26 -6.90 9.34
N LEU A 333 6.61 -7.29 10.44
CA LEU A 333 6.31 -8.69 10.77
C LEU A 333 7.54 -9.61 10.59
N PHE A 334 8.70 -9.13 11.04
CA PHE A 334 10.00 -9.81 10.92
C PHE A 334 10.51 -10.05 9.49
N GLY A 335 9.89 -9.46 8.47
CA GLY A 335 10.26 -9.61 7.05
C GLY A 335 9.90 -10.98 6.47
N VAL A 336 8.88 -11.62 7.03
CA VAL A 336 8.36 -12.91 6.55
C VAL A 336 7.74 -12.77 5.16
N LEU A 337 7.07 -11.64 4.89
CA LEU A 337 6.36 -11.37 3.64
C LEU A 337 6.92 -10.11 2.96
N PRO A 338 7.98 -10.22 2.12
CA PRO A 338 8.52 -9.10 1.36
C PRO A 338 7.47 -8.31 0.56
N VAL A 339 6.44 -8.98 0.01
CA VAL A 339 5.35 -8.31 -0.70
C VAL A 339 4.60 -7.30 0.18
N ALA A 340 4.40 -7.60 1.48
CA ALA A 340 3.74 -6.70 2.41
C ALA A 340 4.60 -5.46 2.70
N ASP A 341 5.91 -5.64 2.85
CA ASP A 341 6.87 -4.54 2.97
C ASP A 341 6.88 -3.67 1.69
N ALA A 342 6.74 -4.27 0.50
CA ALA A 342 6.67 -3.56 -0.77
C ALA A 342 5.40 -2.69 -0.87
N PHE A 343 4.23 -3.22 -0.49
CA PHE A 343 2.99 -2.44 -0.40
C PHE A 343 3.10 -1.26 0.57
N ILE A 344 3.69 -1.47 1.76
CA ILE A 344 3.86 -0.39 2.74
C ILE A 344 4.85 0.67 2.22
N ALA A 345 5.96 0.24 1.63
CA ALA A 345 6.97 1.14 1.08
C ALA A 345 6.39 1.99 -0.06
N TRP A 346 5.66 1.37 -0.99
CA TRP A 346 4.94 2.06 -2.06
C TRP A 346 3.90 3.02 -1.49
N ALA A 347 3.00 2.55 -0.62
CA ALA A 347 1.92 3.38 -0.09
C ALA A 347 2.42 4.63 0.65
N ARG A 348 3.53 4.52 1.40
CA ARG A 348 4.10 5.69 2.09
C ARG A 348 4.77 6.68 1.15
N THR A 349 5.27 6.21 0.01
CA THR A 349 6.04 7.02 -0.94
C THR A 349 5.15 7.71 -1.96
N VAL A 350 3.90 7.23 -2.17
CA VAL A 350 2.93 7.87 -3.07
C VAL A 350 2.87 9.36 -2.79
N PRO A 351 3.00 10.24 -3.81
CA PRO A 351 2.94 11.68 -3.61
C PRO A 351 1.64 12.08 -2.91
N ALA A 352 1.74 12.90 -1.87
CA ALA A 352 0.56 13.48 -1.27
C ALA A 352 -0.02 14.54 -2.22
N ASN A 353 -1.34 14.57 -2.39
CA ASN A 353 -2.00 15.63 -3.14
C ASN A 353 -1.62 16.99 -2.55
N GLU A 354 -1.23 17.92 -3.41
CA GLU A 354 -0.86 19.27 -3.00
C GLU A 354 -2.03 19.99 -2.31
N VAL A 355 -3.24 19.73 -2.79
CA VAL A 355 -4.48 20.21 -2.18
C VAL A 355 -4.87 19.27 -1.04
N ALA A 356 -4.70 19.75 0.19
CA ALA A 356 -5.13 19.03 1.37
C ALA A 356 -6.66 19.03 1.51
N LEU A 357 -7.26 17.86 1.70
CA LEU A 357 -8.67 17.75 2.11
C LEU A 357 -8.85 18.13 3.58
N ASN A 358 -7.86 17.79 4.42
CA ASN A 358 -7.85 18.13 5.83
C ASN A 358 -6.40 18.33 6.33
N ALA A 359 -6.26 18.97 7.48
CA ALA A 359 -4.96 19.28 8.10
C ALA A 359 -4.58 18.32 9.24
N GLY A 360 -5.28 17.19 9.39
CA GLY A 360 -5.02 16.26 10.48
C GLY A 360 -3.66 15.59 10.38
N SER A 361 -3.01 15.35 11.53
CA SER A 361 -1.72 14.68 11.61
C SER A 361 -1.83 13.18 11.92
N GLY A 362 -3.06 12.67 11.96
CA GLY A 362 -3.42 11.32 12.37
C GLY A 362 -3.09 10.96 13.82
N ARG A 363 -2.91 11.98 14.68
CA ARG A 363 -2.72 11.79 16.12
C ARG A 363 -4.07 11.45 16.76
N SER A 364 -4.06 10.53 17.72
CA SER A 364 -5.29 10.10 18.39
C SER A 364 -5.03 9.85 19.87
N ALA A 365 -5.98 10.25 20.73
CA ALA A 365 -5.95 9.93 22.16
C ALA A 365 -6.02 8.42 22.42
N TRP A 366 -6.51 7.62 21.46
CA TRP A 366 -6.54 6.16 21.56
C TRP A 366 -5.17 5.52 21.73
N PHE A 367 -4.08 6.17 21.32
CA PHE A 367 -2.73 5.67 21.60
C PHE A 367 -2.43 5.61 23.12
N VAL A 368 -3.12 6.39 23.95
CA VAL A 368 -3.05 6.26 25.42
C VAL A 368 -3.70 4.95 25.88
N ALA A 369 -4.82 4.56 25.28
CA ALA A 369 -5.45 3.27 25.58
C ALA A 369 -4.54 2.10 25.19
N TRP A 370 -3.88 2.18 24.01
CA TRP A 370 -2.88 1.20 23.57
C TRP A 370 -1.60 1.19 24.42
N ALA A 371 -1.34 2.24 25.21
CA ALA A 371 -0.24 2.29 26.15
C ALA A 371 -0.56 1.59 27.49
N VAL A 372 -1.82 1.24 27.77
CA VAL A 372 -2.22 0.58 29.01
C VAL A 372 -1.63 -0.83 29.13
N PRO A 373 -1.73 -1.75 28.15
CA PRO A 373 -1.11 -3.07 28.26
C PRO A 373 0.40 -3.04 28.57
N PRO A 374 1.25 -2.28 27.86
CA PRO A 374 2.66 -2.22 28.19
C PRO A 374 2.93 -1.53 29.54
N ALA A 375 2.13 -0.53 29.95
CA ALA A 375 2.24 0.06 31.29
C ALA A 375 1.93 -0.96 32.40
N LEU A 376 0.94 -1.84 32.20
CA LEU A 376 0.64 -2.93 33.14
C LEU A 376 1.79 -3.95 33.21
N LEU A 377 2.46 -4.27 32.09
CA LEU A 377 3.65 -5.14 32.09
C LEU A 377 4.79 -4.54 32.92
N VAL A 378 5.02 -3.22 32.79
CA VAL A 378 6.01 -2.50 33.61
C VAL A 378 5.63 -2.56 35.09
N ALA A 379 4.36 -2.34 35.43
CA ALA A 379 3.86 -2.35 36.80
C ALA A 379 3.90 -3.75 37.45
N ALA A 380 3.69 -4.82 36.68
CA ALA A 380 3.70 -6.20 37.16
C ALA A 380 5.12 -6.76 37.38
N GLY A 381 6.12 -6.24 36.66
CA GLY A 381 7.50 -6.73 36.74
C GLY A 381 8.12 -6.76 38.16
N PRO A 382 7.97 -5.72 38.99
CA PRO A 382 8.39 -5.73 40.39
C PRO A 382 7.68 -6.81 41.24
N MET A 383 6.45 -7.19 40.91
CA MET A 383 5.70 -8.23 41.63
C MET A 383 6.24 -9.64 41.35
N LEU A 384 6.89 -9.84 40.20
CA LEU A 384 7.58 -11.07 39.80
C LEU A 384 9.00 -11.17 40.37
N TRP A 385 9.47 -10.14 41.09
CA TRP A 385 10.77 -10.19 41.75
C TRP A 385 10.74 -11.22 42.89
N PRO A 386 11.71 -12.14 42.98
CA PRO A 386 11.75 -13.10 44.08
C PRO A 386 11.77 -12.34 45.40
N ARG A 387 10.68 -12.41 46.17
CA ARG A 387 10.66 -11.90 47.54
C ARG A 387 11.70 -12.70 48.32
N ARG A 388 12.84 -12.07 48.67
CA ARG A 388 13.84 -12.69 49.55
C ARG A 388 13.11 -13.12 50.83
N ARG A 389 12.89 -14.42 51.01
CA ARG A 389 12.47 -14.97 52.31
C ARG A 389 13.52 -14.51 53.31
N ARG A 390 13.16 -13.63 54.24
CA ARG A 390 14.02 -13.31 55.39
C ARG A 390 14.32 -14.63 56.09
N ARG A 391 15.56 -15.13 55.99
CA ARG A 391 16.06 -16.18 56.88
C ARG A 391 15.91 -15.63 58.29
N GLY A 392 14.97 -16.18 59.06
CA GLY A 392 14.78 -15.83 60.46
C GLY A 392 16.10 -16.02 61.19
N LYS A 393 16.51 -15.02 61.97
CA LYS A 393 17.58 -15.14 62.95
C LYS A 393 17.19 -16.28 63.90
N GLN A 394 17.79 -17.46 63.76
CA GLN A 394 17.77 -18.46 64.83
C GLN A 394 18.41 -17.81 66.06
N GLY A 395 17.65 -17.83 67.15
CA GLY A 395 17.99 -17.16 68.40
C GLY A 395 19.28 -17.69 69.00
N ARG A 396 20.07 -16.76 69.55
CA ARG A 396 21.09 -17.04 70.56
C ARG A 396 20.42 -17.72 71.76
N THR A 397 20.66 -19.00 71.95
CA THR A 397 20.51 -19.65 73.26
C THR A 397 21.71 -19.23 74.12
N LYS A 398 21.43 -18.50 75.22
CA LYS A 398 22.35 -18.34 76.34
C LYS A 398 22.36 -19.65 77.13
N THR A 399 23.53 -20.21 77.39
CA THR A 399 23.75 -21.14 78.51
C THR A 399 24.49 -20.40 79.62
N ARG A 400 23.96 -20.54 80.83
CA ARG A 400 24.63 -20.29 82.11
C ARG A 400 25.42 -21.53 82.49
#